data_AF-A0A6A4XC11-F1
#
_entry.id   AF-A0A6A4XC11-F1
#
_cell.length_a   1.000
_cell.length_b   1.000
_cell.length_c   1.000
_cell.angle_alpha   90.00
_cell.angle_beta   90.00
_cell.angle_gamma   90.00
#
_symmetry.space_group_name_H-M   'P 1'
#
loop_
_entity.id
_entity.type
_entity.pdbx_description
1 polymer ?
#
loop_
_entity_poly.entity_id
_entity_poly.type
_entity_poly.pdbx_seq_one_letter_code
_entity_poly.pdbx_strand_id
1 'polypeptide(L)'
;MALSGFTNEKKALWHEISAELRPSLTDPYIRAIFSFLTAEADDYDGVLKEYDITVHDRVAFACRFLPDDKLHSCLNHITQTLKNEANLQAILLTGVADEGLELLQNYINVSGDVQTAALIASYAGQAAERRVSVWIDSYRSLLDLWRLWNQRARFDVRSVVTCNFCNKSVSAYIDDMRRRRQMARTGANSVKPMCCPHCRKALPRCALCMIQLGTPASSWGAAGQGSADFDSWFTWCQTCRHGGHAAHMGAWFEEYAECPVTGCPCKCMSLDSVSRVLPVTNS
;
A
#
# COMPACT_ATOMS: atom_id res chain seq x y z
N MET A 1 -14.06 -7.66 43.08
CA MET A 1 -14.18 -7.23 44.50
C MET A 1 -13.22 -6.10 44.91
N ALA A 2 -12.24 -5.68 44.09
CA ALA A 2 -11.26 -4.68 44.52
C ALA A 2 -11.63 -3.21 44.20
N LEU A 3 -12.58 -2.93 43.28
CA LEU A 3 -13.03 -1.56 42.97
C LEU A 3 -14.14 -1.03 43.92
N SER A 4 -14.86 -1.90 44.62
CA SER A 4 -16.02 -1.55 45.45
C SER A 4 -15.68 -0.87 46.79
N GLY A 5 -14.41 -0.55 47.03
CA GLY A 5 -13.93 0.14 48.23
C GLY A 5 -13.16 1.42 47.94
N PHE A 6 -13.17 1.90 46.69
CA PHE A 6 -12.48 3.14 46.34
C PHE A 6 -13.10 4.34 47.07
N THR A 7 -12.25 5.14 47.69
CA THR A 7 -12.59 6.41 48.33
C THR A 7 -11.59 7.47 47.87
N ASN A 8 -12.03 8.72 47.69
CA ASN A 8 -11.13 9.83 47.35
C ASN A 8 -10.16 10.24 48.49
N GLU A 9 -10.21 9.56 49.64
CA GLU A 9 -9.33 9.82 50.78
C GLU A 9 -7.94 9.21 50.58
N LYS A 10 -6.94 10.06 50.39
CA LYS A 10 -5.55 9.70 50.03
C LYS A 10 -4.81 8.80 51.03
N LYS A 11 -5.30 8.68 52.27
CA LYS A 11 -4.73 7.82 53.33
C LYS A 11 -5.55 6.57 53.61
N ALA A 12 -6.51 6.26 52.74
CA ALA A 12 -7.33 5.08 52.92
C ALA A 12 -6.47 3.82 52.74
N LEU A 13 -6.66 2.84 53.64
CA LEU A 13 -6.17 1.46 53.55
C LEU A 13 -6.27 0.86 52.13
N TRP A 14 -7.27 1.31 51.37
CA TRP A 14 -7.48 0.93 49.98
C TRP A 14 -6.29 1.28 49.05
N HIS A 15 -5.63 2.44 49.22
CA HIS A 15 -4.46 2.81 48.42
C HIS A 15 -3.28 1.87 48.66
N GLU A 16 -3.03 1.48 49.93
CA GLU A 16 -1.98 0.53 50.30
C GLU A 16 -2.25 -0.87 49.72
N ILE A 17 -3.47 -1.37 49.90
CA ILE A 17 -3.90 -2.67 49.35
C ILE A 17 -3.84 -2.66 47.81
N SER A 18 -4.26 -1.57 47.17
CA SER A 18 -4.19 -1.40 45.72
C SER A 18 -2.75 -1.48 45.20
N ALA A 19 -1.81 -0.82 45.88
CA ALA A 19 -0.40 -0.85 45.52
C ALA A 19 0.20 -2.25 45.68
N GLU A 20 -0.19 -2.99 46.72
CA GLU A 20 0.28 -4.36 46.98
C GLU A 20 -0.30 -5.39 45.99
N LEU A 21 -1.58 -5.25 45.63
CA LEU A 21 -2.24 -6.19 44.72
C LEU A 21 -1.85 -5.97 43.25
N ARG A 22 -1.52 -4.73 42.84
CA ARG A 22 -1.31 -4.40 41.42
C ARG A 22 -0.30 -5.31 40.70
N PRO A 23 0.86 -5.67 41.26
CA PRO A 23 1.82 -6.57 40.60
C PRO A 23 1.27 -7.99 40.38
N SER A 24 0.28 -8.42 41.18
CA SER A 24 -0.35 -9.74 41.04
C SER A 24 -1.44 -9.80 39.96
N LEU A 25 -1.83 -8.64 39.41
CA LEU A 25 -2.88 -8.56 38.39
C LEU A 25 -2.31 -8.85 37.00
N THR A 26 -2.89 -9.85 36.34
CA THR A 26 -2.46 -10.27 34.98
C THR A 26 -2.98 -9.34 33.89
N ASP A 27 -4.20 -8.79 34.07
CA ASP A 27 -4.83 -7.93 33.06
C ASP A 27 -4.25 -6.51 33.11
N PRO A 28 -3.66 -6.01 32.01
CA PRO A 28 -2.99 -4.72 31.99
C PRO A 28 -3.97 -3.55 32.12
N TYR A 29 -5.20 -3.67 31.62
CA TYR A 29 -6.22 -2.63 31.78
C TYR A 29 -6.68 -2.53 33.23
N ILE A 30 -6.82 -3.66 33.93
CA ILE A 30 -7.13 -3.64 35.37
C ILE A 30 -5.96 -2.98 36.14
N ARG A 31 -4.70 -3.31 35.85
CA ARG A 31 -3.54 -2.62 36.45
C ARG A 31 -3.57 -1.12 36.23
N ALA A 32 -3.85 -0.69 35.00
CA ALA A 32 -3.98 0.72 34.65
C ALA A 32 -5.16 1.40 35.37
N ILE A 33 -6.31 0.74 35.51
CA ILE A 33 -7.45 1.27 36.29
C ILE A 33 -7.01 1.53 37.74
N PHE A 34 -6.35 0.58 38.39
CA PHE A 34 -5.82 0.81 39.74
C PHE A 34 -4.82 1.96 39.74
N SER A 35 -3.93 2.04 38.75
CA SER A 35 -2.95 3.12 38.65
C SER A 35 -3.58 4.49 38.49
N PHE A 36 -4.65 4.57 37.70
CA PHE A 36 -5.40 5.80 37.51
C PHE A 36 -6.10 6.23 38.81
N LEU A 37 -6.77 5.29 39.49
CA LEU A 37 -7.50 5.58 40.72
C LEU A 37 -6.57 5.97 41.89
N THR A 38 -5.32 5.51 41.88
CA THR A 38 -4.31 5.90 42.87
C THR A 38 -3.37 7.01 42.41
N ALA A 39 -3.60 7.63 41.25
CA ALA A 39 -2.72 8.65 40.71
C ALA A 39 -2.75 9.92 41.58
N GLU A 40 -1.59 10.56 41.77
CA GLU A 40 -1.47 11.84 42.48
C GLU A 40 -0.94 12.93 41.55
N ALA A 41 -1.41 14.17 41.70
CA ALA A 41 -0.86 15.36 41.03
C ALA A 41 -0.69 15.25 39.50
N ASP A 42 -1.66 14.62 38.82
CA ASP A 42 -1.63 14.34 37.38
C ASP A 42 -0.37 13.54 36.94
N ASP A 43 0.12 12.66 37.82
CA ASP A 43 1.07 11.62 37.47
C ASP A 43 0.32 10.36 37.05
N TYR A 44 0.22 10.18 35.73
CA TYR A 44 -0.43 9.03 35.12
C TYR A 44 0.58 8.04 34.51
N ASP A 45 1.85 8.07 34.94
CA ASP A 45 2.90 7.21 34.38
C ASP A 45 2.55 5.73 34.47
N GLY A 46 1.91 5.27 35.55
CA GLY A 46 1.50 3.86 35.66
C GLY A 46 0.37 3.44 34.71
N VAL A 47 -0.28 4.37 34.01
CA VAL A 47 -1.15 4.08 32.86
C VAL A 47 -0.38 4.24 31.54
N LEU A 48 0.36 5.35 31.39
CA LEU A 48 1.04 5.72 30.15
C LEU A 48 2.25 4.81 29.83
N LYS A 49 2.85 4.19 30.84
CA LYS A 49 4.00 3.26 30.74
C LYS A 49 3.60 1.79 30.92
N GLU A 50 2.31 1.48 30.93
CA GLU A 50 1.83 0.09 30.88
C GLU A 50 1.90 -0.39 29.41
N TYR A 51 3.07 -0.92 29.00
CA TYR A 51 3.36 -1.27 27.60
C TYR A 51 2.52 -2.43 27.05
N ASP A 52 1.89 -3.21 27.93
CA ASP A 52 0.92 -4.26 27.57
C ASP A 52 -0.43 -3.67 27.11
N ILE A 53 -0.68 -2.37 27.33
CA ILE A 53 -1.82 -1.64 26.76
C ILE A 53 -1.46 -1.11 25.38
N THR A 54 -2.44 -1.15 24.47
CA THR A 54 -2.27 -0.66 23.11
C THR A 54 -1.81 0.81 23.10
N VAL A 55 -0.96 1.16 22.12
CA VAL A 55 -0.49 2.54 21.92
C VAL A 55 -1.68 3.48 21.74
N HIS A 56 -2.69 3.05 20.99
CA HIS A 56 -3.91 3.82 20.75
C HIS A 56 -4.58 4.24 22.06
N ASP A 57 -4.79 3.30 22.99
CA ASP A 57 -5.50 3.60 24.24
C ASP A 57 -4.66 4.48 25.17
N ARG A 58 -3.34 4.28 25.20
CA ARG A 58 -2.43 5.16 25.95
C ARG A 58 -2.42 6.60 25.40
N VAL A 59 -2.42 6.75 24.08
CA VAL A 59 -2.53 8.07 23.42
C VAL A 59 -3.89 8.69 23.68
N ALA A 60 -4.98 7.93 23.56
CA ALA A 60 -6.33 8.42 23.85
C ALA A 60 -6.47 8.85 25.31
N PHE A 61 -5.92 8.09 26.25
CA PHE A 61 -5.87 8.43 27.66
C PHE A 61 -5.07 9.72 27.89
N ALA A 62 -3.87 9.84 27.30
CA ALA A 62 -3.05 11.04 27.37
C ALA A 62 -3.84 12.28 26.92
N CYS A 63 -4.47 12.22 25.74
CA CYS A 63 -5.29 13.31 25.20
C CYS A 63 -6.49 13.69 26.09
N ARG A 64 -6.99 12.75 26.91
CA ARG A 64 -8.18 12.96 27.73
C ARG A 64 -7.87 13.57 29.09
N PHE A 65 -6.72 13.21 29.68
CA PHE A 65 -6.41 13.44 31.09
C PHE A 65 -5.15 14.27 31.34
N LEU A 66 -4.23 14.38 30.38
CA LEU A 66 -3.05 15.24 30.56
C LEU A 66 -3.34 16.70 30.21
N PRO A 67 -2.76 17.66 30.95
CA PRO A 67 -2.72 19.05 30.52
C PRO A 67 -1.79 19.21 29.30
N ASP A 68 -1.99 20.28 28.51
CA ASP A 68 -1.34 20.49 27.21
C ASP A 68 0.20 20.43 27.26
N ASP A 69 0.82 20.97 28.31
CA ASP A 69 2.27 20.99 28.52
C ASP A 69 2.84 19.58 28.71
N LYS A 70 2.15 18.75 29.51
CA LYS A 70 2.51 17.34 29.73
C LYS A 70 2.14 16.48 28.52
N LEU A 71 1.02 16.77 27.85
CA LEU A 71 0.54 16.01 26.69
C LEU A 71 1.57 16.03 25.57
N HIS A 72 2.08 17.21 25.20
CA HIS A 72 3.08 17.33 24.15
C HIS A 72 4.34 16.50 24.46
N SER A 73 4.84 16.61 25.69
CA SER A 73 6.01 15.87 26.16
C SER A 73 5.78 14.35 26.14
N CYS A 74 4.59 13.91 26.56
CA CYS A 74 4.19 12.50 26.55
C CYS A 74 4.11 11.93 25.13
N LEU A 75 3.43 12.62 24.20
CA LEU A 75 3.29 12.17 22.82
C LEU A 75 4.66 12.10 22.12
N ASN A 76 5.54 13.07 22.37
CA ASN A 76 6.91 13.02 21.85
C ASN A 76 7.68 11.81 22.39
N HIS A 77 7.57 11.53 23.69
CA HIS A 77 8.21 10.37 24.31
C HIS A 77 7.70 9.05 23.70
N ILE A 78 6.38 8.88 23.59
CA ILE A 78 5.78 7.68 22.96
C ILE A 78 6.25 7.55 21.51
N THR A 79 6.24 8.63 20.75
CA THR A 79 6.68 8.64 19.35
C THR A 79 8.13 8.20 19.22
N GLN A 80 9.05 8.79 20.00
CA GLN A 80 10.47 8.45 19.93
C GLN A 80 10.75 7.00 20.34
N THR A 81 10.10 6.51 21.40
CA THR A 81 10.23 5.11 21.83
C THR A 81 9.81 4.16 20.72
N LEU A 82 8.64 4.37 20.11
CA LEU A 82 8.15 3.53 19.02
C LEU A 82 9.02 3.63 17.76
N LYS A 83 9.55 4.81 17.43
CA LYS A 83 10.49 4.98 16.31
C LYS A 83 11.79 4.20 16.52
N ASN A 84 12.34 4.24 17.74
CA ASN A 84 13.55 3.52 18.09
C ASN A 84 13.37 1.99 18.04
N GLU A 85 12.18 1.51 18.37
CA GLU A 85 11.79 0.10 18.26
C GLU A 85 11.40 -0.32 16.83
N ALA A 86 11.40 0.62 15.88
CA ALA A 86 10.85 0.44 14.54
C ALA A 86 9.39 -0.09 14.54
N ASN A 87 8.60 0.32 15.54
CA ASN A 87 7.24 -0.15 15.74
C ASN A 87 6.25 0.66 14.88
N LEU A 88 5.57 -0.02 13.95
CA LEU A 88 4.63 0.61 13.01
C LEU A 88 3.43 1.30 13.68
N GLN A 89 3.15 1.04 14.96
CA GLN A 89 2.15 1.79 15.71
C GLN A 89 2.47 3.30 15.79
N ALA A 90 3.75 3.70 15.64
CA ALA A 90 4.12 5.11 15.56
C ALA A 90 3.48 5.85 14.37
N ILE A 91 2.98 5.17 13.34
CA ILE A 91 2.24 5.80 12.23
C ILE A 91 1.02 6.59 12.75
N LEU A 92 0.43 6.17 13.86
CA LEU A 92 -0.66 6.90 14.51
C LEU A 92 -0.27 8.36 14.84
N LEU A 93 1.00 8.57 15.19
CA LEU A 93 1.53 9.86 15.66
C LEU A 93 2.32 10.60 14.57
N THR A 94 3.07 9.88 13.74
CA THR A 94 3.90 10.47 12.67
C THR A 94 3.15 10.67 11.36
N GLY A 95 2.01 10.01 11.19
CA GLY A 95 1.38 9.81 9.89
C GLY A 95 2.30 9.05 8.91
N VAL A 96 2.03 9.20 7.62
CA VAL A 96 2.83 8.62 6.52
C VAL A 96 3.40 9.75 5.64
N ALA A 97 3.91 10.79 6.28
CA ALA A 97 4.74 11.83 5.67
C ALA A 97 6.23 11.50 5.86
N ASP A 98 7.15 12.46 5.74
CA ASP A 98 8.59 12.19 5.82
C ASP A 98 9.01 11.42 7.08
N GLU A 99 8.51 11.80 8.26
CA GLU A 99 8.80 11.11 9.51
C GLU A 99 8.25 9.68 9.55
N GLY A 100 7.04 9.48 9.00
CA GLY A 100 6.47 8.15 8.85
C GLY A 100 7.23 7.28 7.84
N LEU A 101 7.77 7.88 6.78
CA LEU A 101 8.62 7.18 5.81
C LEU A 101 9.97 6.78 6.41
N GLU A 102 10.53 7.58 7.32
CA GLU A 102 11.71 7.17 8.10
C GLU A 102 11.40 5.97 9.01
N LEU A 103 10.25 5.97 9.68
CA LEU A 103 9.78 4.83 10.47
C LEU A 103 9.64 3.57 9.61
N LEU A 104 9.00 3.67 8.44
CA LEU A 104 8.88 2.54 7.51
C LEU A 104 10.23 2.04 7.02
N GLN A 105 11.18 2.95 6.75
CA GLN A 105 12.54 2.55 6.36
C GLN A 105 13.25 1.80 7.49
N ASN A 106 13.14 2.27 8.74
CA ASN A 106 13.71 1.58 9.90
C ASN A 106 13.07 0.21 10.10
N TYR A 107 11.75 0.11 9.94
CA TYR A 107 11.02 -1.16 9.97
C TYR A 107 11.54 -2.15 8.93
N ILE A 108 11.73 -1.71 7.67
CA ILE A 108 12.34 -2.55 6.62
C ILE A 108 13.75 -2.99 7.02
N ASN A 109 14.58 -2.08 7.57
CA ASN A 109 15.96 -2.39 7.94
C ASN A 109 16.04 -3.48 9.02
N VAL A 110 15.08 -3.51 9.95
CA VAL A 110 15.03 -4.49 11.05
C VAL A 110 14.36 -5.79 10.63
N SER A 111 13.25 -5.72 9.89
CA SER A 111 12.41 -6.90 9.58
C SER A 111 12.66 -7.53 8.21
N GLY A 112 13.18 -6.76 7.25
CA GLY A 112 13.21 -7.12 5.84
C GLY A 112 11.84 -7.09 5.15
N ASP A 113 10.76 -6.75 5.84
CA ASP A 113 9.40 -6.75 5.30
C ASP A 113 9.11 -5.49 4.46
N VAL A 114 9.54 -5.56 3.20
CA VAL A 114 9.26 -4.54 2.19
C VAL A 114 7.81 -4.56 1.70
N GLN A 115 7.08 -5.67 1.87
CA GLN A 115 5.68 -5.79 1.47
C GLN A 115 4.81 -4.84 2.29
N THR A 116 4.92 -4.90 3.62
CA THR A 116 4.13 -4.06 4.53
C THR A 116 4.40 -2.58 4.27
N ALA A 117 5.67 -2.18 4.16
CA ALA A 117 6.04 -0.80 3.86
C ALA A 117 5.54 -0.31 2.50
N ALA A 118 5.69 -1.11 1.44
CA ALA A 118 5.22 -0.77 0.10
C ALA A 118 3.69 -0.62 0.06
N LEU A 119 2.96 -1.49 0.77
CA LEU A 119 1.50 -1.40 0.87
C LEU A 119 1.08 -0.13 1.60
N ILE A 120 1.59 0.13 2.80
CA ILE A 120 1.24 1.32 3.61
C ILE A 120 1.50 2.60 2.81
N ALA A 121 2.69 2.74 2.23
CA ALA A 121 3.07 3.95 1.48
C ALA A 121 2.23 4.15 0.21
N SER A 122 1.88 3.06 -0.48
CA SER A 122 0.99 3.12 -1.65
C SER A 122 -0.42 3.57 -1.27
N TYR A 123 -0.95 3.03 -0.17
CA TYR A 123 -2.26 3.41 0.35
C TYR A 123 -2.32 4.87 0.82
N ALA A 124 -1.23 5.37 1.39
CA ALA A 124 -1.11 6.77 1.79
C ALA A 124 -0.87 7.75 0.63
N GLY A 125 -0.81 7.26 -0.62
CA GLY A 125 -0.59 8.11 -1.79
C GLY A 125 0.84 8.62 -1.97
N GLN A 126 1.82 8.03 -1.28
CA GLN A 126 3.23 8.45 -1.31
C GLN A 126 4.04 7.87 -2.47
N ALA A 127 3.38 7.30 -3.48
CA ALA A 127 4.04 6.60 -4.60
C ALA A 127 5.00 7.48 -5.43
N ALA A 128 4.88 8.80 -5.35
CA ALA A 128 5.78 9.74 -6.02
C ALA A 128 7.12 9.94 -5.28
N GLU A 129 7.20 9.55 -4.01
CA GLU A 129 8.40 9.65 -3.21
C GLU A 129 9.43 8.58 -3.63
N ARG A 130 10.71 8.98 -3.66
CA ARG A 130 11.76 8.17 -4.27
C ARG A 130 12.00 6.87 -3.50
N ARG A 131 12.06 6.89 -2.17
CA ARG A 131 12.26 5.70 -1.34
C ARG A 131 11.10 4.71 -1.54
N VAL A 132 9.87 5.22 -1.54
CA VAL A 132 8.65 4.44 -1.77
C VAL A 132 8.69 3.74 -3.12
N SER A 133 9.15 4.40 -4.19
CA SER A 133 9.28 3.76 -5.50
C SER A 133 10.22 2.55 -5.48
N VAL A 134 11.31 2.61 -4.71
CA VAL A 134 12.25 1.50 -4.53
C VAL A 134 11.60 0.35 -3.78
N TRP A 135 10.82 0.64 -2.73
CA TRP A 135 10.11 -0.39 -1.97
C TRP A 135 9.04 -1.08 -2.81
N ILE A 136 8.28 -0.30 -3.57
CA ILE A 136 7.28 -0.80 -4.52
C ILE A 136 7.96 -1.74 -5.53
N ASP A 137 9.05 -1.32 -6.18
CA ASP A 137 9.73 -2.14 -7.18
C ASP A 137 10.39 -3.40 -6.58
N SER A 138 10.84 -3.33 -5.32
CA SER A 138 11.36 -4.48 -4.59
C SER A 138 10.26 -5.50 -4.29
N TYR A 139 9.11 -5.05 -3.78
CA TYR A 139 7.97 -5.92 -3.52
C TYR A 139 7.40 -6.53 -4.82
N ARG A 140 7.32 -5.73 -5.88
CA ARG A 140 6.99 -6.19 -7.24
C ARG A 140 7.89 -7.33 -7.71
N SER A 141 9.21 -7.17 -7.52
CA SER A 141 10.20 -8.19 -7.90
C SER A 141 10.03 -9.48 -7.09
N LEU A 142 9.71 -9.38 -5.80
CA LEU A 142 9.39 -10.56 -4.97
C LEU A 142 8.15 -11.29 -5.49
N LEU A 143 7.07 -10.57 -5.77
CA LEU A 143 5.85 -11.17 -6.33
C LEU A 143 6.10 -11.83 -7.68
N ASP A 144 6.93 -11.23 -8.53
CA ASP A 144 7.31 -11.80 -9.81
C ASP A 144 8.12 -13.09 -9.64
N LEU A 145 9.09 -13.10 -8.72
CA LEU A 145 9.91 -14.27 -8.41
C LEU A 145 9.06 -15.43 -7.89
N TRP A 146 8.10 -15.14 -7.01
CA TRP A 146 7.16 -16.11 -6.46
C TRP A 146 6.02 -16.46 -7.42
N ARG A 147 5.99 -15.84 -8.60
CA ARG A 147 4.94 -16.02 -9.62
C ARG A 147 3.53 -15.74 -9.08
N LEU A 148 3.41 -14.80 -8.15
CA LEU A 148 2.15 -14.37 -7.55
C LEU A 148 1.49 -13.28 -8.42
N TRP A 149 1.27 -13.59 -9.70
CA TRP A 149 0.83 -12.63 -10.73
C TRP A 149 -0.49 -11.95 -10.40
N ASN A 150 -1.44 -12.68 -9.82
CA ASN A 150 -2.72 -12.13 -9.42
C ASN A 150 -2.58 -11.10 -8.29
N GLN A 151 -1.73 -11.38 -7.30
CA GLN A 151 -1.47 -10.41 -6.22
C GLN A 151 -0.70 -9.20 -6.74
N ARG A 152 0.25 -9.43 -7.66
CA ARG A 152 0.96 -8.37 -8.36
C ARG A 152 0.03 -7.46 -9.14
N ALA A 153 -0.88 -8.03 -9.92
CA ALA A 153 -1.88 -7.27 -10.67
C ALA A 153 -2.81 -6.49 -9.73
N ARG A 154 -3.28 -7.09 -8.62
CA ARG A 154 -4.13 -6.39 -7.63
C ARG A 154 -3.41 -5.25 -6.93
N PHE A 155 -2.13 -5.44 -6.60
CA PHE A 155 -1.28 -4.38 -6.05
C PHE A 155 -1.10 -3.26 -7.07
N ASP A 156 -0.82 -3.61 -8.33
CA ASP A 156 -0.60 -2.63 -9.40
C ASP A 156 -1.88 -1.87 -9.81
N VAL A 157 -3.06 -2.49 -9.78
CA VAL A 157 -4.33 -1.81 -10.05
C VAL A 157 -4.61 -0.72 -9.02
N ARG A 158 -4.19 -0.93 -7.77
CA ARG A 158 -4.29 0.07 -6.71
C ARG A 158 -3.24 1.16 -6.86
N SER A 159 -2.06 0.84 -7.40
CA SER A 159 -1.05 1.83 -7.78
C SER A 159 -1.30 2.34 -9.21
N VAL A 160 -2.14 3.36 -9.34
CA VAL A 160 -2.27 4.25 -10.51
C VAL A 160 -1.31 3.95 -11.68
N VAL A 161 -1.81 3.55 -12.86
CA VAL A 161 -0.95 3.26 -14.04
C VAL A 161 0.03 4.42 -14.28
N THR A 162 1.31 4.17 -14.06
CA THR A 162 2.39 5.16 -14.19
C THR A 162 3.20 4.94 -15.46
N CYS A 163 3.90 5.99 -15.89
CA CYS A 163 4.84 5.88 -16.99
C CYS A 163 6.14 5.23 -16.51
N ASN A 164 6.58 4.14 -17.16
CA ASN A 164 7.86 3.45 -16.87
C ASN A 164 9.12 4.33 -16.97
N PHE A 165 9.02 5.55 -17.51
CA PHE A 165 10.16 6.43 -17.66
C PHE A 165 10.21 7.59 -16.67
N CYS A 166 9.06 8.08 -16.21
CA CYS A 166 9.00 9.23 -15.29
C CYS A 166 8.18 8.97 -14.03
N ASN A 167 7.63 7.75 -13.88
CA ASN A 167 6.81 7.28 -12.78
C ASN A 167 5.59 8.15 -12.43
N LYS A 168 5.24 9.12 -13.28
CA LYS A 168 4.03 9.92 -13.14
C LYS A 168 2.82 9.17 -13.68
N SER A 169 1.68 9.35 -13.02
CA SER A 169 0.39 8.80 -13.42
C SER A 169 0.02 9.16 -14.85
N VAL A 170 -0.26 8.16 -15.67
CA VAL A 170 -0.90 8.32 -16.99
C VAL A 170 -2.42 8.30 -16.84
N SER A 171 -2.95 7.49 -15.91
CA SER A 171 -4.39 7.34 -15.63
C SER A 171 -5.06 8.65 -15.21
N ALA A 172 -4.46 9.40 -14.28
CA ALA A 172 -5.05 10.64 -13.75
C ALA A 172 -5.21 11.70 -14.84
N TYR A 173 -4.27 11.74 -15.80
CA TYR A 173 -4.36 12.63 -16.95
C TYR A 173 -5.49 12.23 -17.92
N ILE A 174 -5.70 10.93 -18.16
CA ILE A 174 -6.78 10.45 -19.03
C ILE A 174 -8.15 10.79 -18.43
N ASP A 175 -8.31 10.65 -17.11
CA ASP A 175 -9.56 11.02 -16.42
C ASP A 175 -9.79 12.53 -16.36
N ASP A 176 -8.74 13.34 -16.20
CA ASP A 176 -8.84 14.81 -16.30
C ASP A 176 -9.30 15.24 -17.71
N MET A 177 -8.72 14.64 -18.76
CA MET A 177 -9.10 14.89 -20.15
C MET A 177 -10.56 14.50 -20.44
N ARG A 178 -11.05 13.40 -19.85
CA ARG A 178 -12.47 12.99 -19.94
C ARG A 178 -13.40 13.99 -19.27
N ARG A 179 -13.07 14.44 -18.05
CA ARG A 179 -13.86 15.44 -17.31
C ARG A 179 -13.91 16.79 -18.03
N ARG A 180 -12.78 17.25 -18.57
CA ARG A 180 -12.71 18.52 -19.31
C ARG A 180 -13.50 18.51 -20.61
N ARG A 181 -13.65 17.35 -21.25
CA ARG A 181 -14.47 17.17 -22.47
C ARG A 181 -15.96 17.11 -22.20
N GLN A 182 -16.41 16.60 -21.05
CA GLN A 182 -17.84 16.62 -20.69
C GLN A 182 -18.40 18.06 -20.58
N MET A 183 -17.55 19.07 -20.39
CA MET A 183 -17.95 20.48 -20.39
C MET A 183 -17.89 21.17 -21.77
N ALA A 184 -17.22 20.59 -22.78
CA ALA A 184 -17.05 21.21 -24.10
C ALA A 184 -17.96 20.55 -25.15
N ARG A 185 -19.05 21.22 -25.53
CA ARG A 185 -20.11 20.71 -26.46
C ARG A 185 -19.73 20.70 -27.95
N THR A 186 -18.48 20.51 -28.34
CA THR A 186 -18.11 20.52 -29.77
C THR A 186 -17.23 19.34 -30.18
N GLY A 187 -17.55 18.77 -31.34
CA GLY A 187 -16.97 17.56 -31.93
C GLY A 187 -15.51 17.69 -32.33
N ALA A 188 -14.61 17.70 -31.34
CA ALA A 188 -13.17 17.60 -31.57
C ALA A 188 -12.76 16.14 -31.75
N ASN A 189 -12.12 15.84 -32.88
CA ASN A 189 -11.40 14.58 -33.11
C ASN A 189 -10.47 14.32 -31.92
N SER A 190 -10.69 13.19 -31.24
CA SER A 190 -9.89 12.80 -30.07
C SER A 190 -8.41 12.67 -30.46
N VAL A 191 -7.60 13.67 -30.13
CA VAL A 191 -6.14 13.52 -30.13
C VAL A 191 -5.80 12.58 -28.99
N LYS A 192 -5.30 11.40 -29.36
CA LYS A 192 -5.05 10.27 -28.46
C LYS A 192 -3.57 10.31 -28.05
N PRO A 193 -3.26 10.09 -26.77
CA PRO A 193 -1.88 10.15 -26.31
C PRO A 193 -1.12 8.95 -26.89
N MET A 194 -0.29 9.19 -27.91
CA MET A 194 0.71 8.21 -28.38
C MET A 194 1.99 8.24 -27.52
N CYS A 195 2.02 9.12 -26.53
CA CYS A 195 3.13 9.36 -25.62
C CYS A 195 2.64 9.68 -24.20
N CYS A 196 3.54 9.53 -23.23
CA CYS A 196 3.30 9.93 -21.86
C CYS A 196 2.97 11.44 -21.78
N PRO A 197 1.89 11.85 -21.10
CA PRO A 197 1.51 13.25 -20.99
C PRO A 197 2.51 14.11 -20.21
N HIS A 198 3.37 13.48 -19.40
CA HIS A 198 4.33 14.19 -18.55
C HIS A 198 5.73 14.29 -19.15
N CYS A 199 6.24 13.22 -19.77
CA CYS A 199 7.61 13.18 -20.30
C CYS A 199 7.68 13.04 -21.83
N ARG A 200 6.54 12.93 -22.52
CA ARG A 200 6.41 12.79 -23.99
C ARG A 200 7.11 11.57 -24.60
N LYS A 201 7.66 10.65 -23.81
CA LYS A 201 8.17 9.37 -24.31
C LYS A 201 7.02 8.50 -24.82
N ALA A 202 7.27 7.73 -25.89
CA ALA A 202 6.26 6.91 -26.55
C ALA A 202 5.62 5.89 -25.59
N LEU A 203 4.33 5.64 -25.76
CA LEU A 203 3.64 4.57 -25.03
C LEU A 203 4.08 3.18 -25.55
N PRO A 204 3.91 2.11 -24.74
CA PRO A 204 4.20 0.75 -25.17
C PRO A 204 3.53 0.39 -26.49
N ARG A 205 4.22 -0.41 -27.31
CA ARG A 205 3.75 -0.93 -28.59
C ARG A 205 3.49 -2.42 -28.50
N CYS A 206 2.59 -2.92 -29.34
CA CYS A 206 2.37 -4.35 -29.44
C CYS A 206 3.58 -4.97 -30.12
N ALA A 207 4.13 -6.04 -29.54
CA ALA A 207 5.32 -6.71 -30.06
C ALA A 207 5.16 -7.25 -31.49
N LEU A 208 3.92 -7.45 -31.95
CA LEU A 208 3.63 -8.05 -33.26
C LEU A 208 3.22 -7.02 -34.32
N CYS A 209 2.22 -6.17 -34.04
CA CYS A 209 1.76 -5.18 -35.02
C CYS A 209 2.36 -3.78 -34.84
N MET A 210 3.16 -3.55 -33.78
CA MET A 210 3.90 -2.30 -33.52
C MET A 210 3.06 -1.04 -33.26
N ILE A 211 1.73 -1.17 -33.19
CA ILE A 211 0.83 -0.06 -32.89
C ILE A 211 0.83 0.22 -31.38
N GLN A 212 0.78 1.51 -31.02
CA GLN A 212 0.84 1.97 -29.64
C GLN A 212 -0.44 1.69 -28.84
N LEU A 213 -0.26 1.45 -27.54
CA LEU A 213 -1.32 1.44 -26.52
C LEU A 213 -2.16 2.72 -26.60
N GLY A 214 -3.49 2.59 -26.56
CA GLY A 214 -4.43 3.72 -26.64
C GLY A 214 -4.88 4.08 -28.07
N THR A 215 -4.39 3.36 -29.09
CA THR A 215 -4.98 3.41 -30.44
C THR A 215 -6.33 2.70 -30.43
N PRO A 216 -7.42 3.29 -30.96
CA PRO A 216 -8.74 2.67 -30.86
C PRO A 216 -8.86 1.47 -31.79
N ALA A 217 -9.63 0.49 -31.36
CA ALA A 217 -9.95 -0.72 -32.12
C ALA A 217 -10.54 -0.42 -33.52
N SER A 218 -11.20 0.72 -33.71
CA SER A 218 -11.74 1.14 -35.01
C SER A 218 -10.68 1.33 -36.10
N SER A 219 -9.43 1.65 -35.73
CA SER A 219 -8.32 1.80 -36.69
C SER A 219 -7.78 0.46 -37.20
N TRP A 220 -8.33 -0.66 -36.74
CA TRP A 220 -7.82 -2.02 -36.91
C TRP A 220 -8.85 -2.95 -37.56
N GLY A 221 -9.94 -2.39 -38.10
CA GLY A 221 -11.02 -3.18 -38.72
C GLY A 221 -12.09 -3.68 -37.75
N ALA A 222 -11.96 -3.46 -36.43
CA ALA A 222 -13.01 -3.74 -35.45
C ALA A 222 -14.04 -2.59 -35.43
N ALA A 223 -14.81 -2.47 -36.51
CA ALA A 223 -15.92 -1.54 -36.61
C ALA A 223 -17.20 -2.21 -36.06
N GLY A 224 -17.67 -1.72 -34.91
CA GLY A 224 -19.05 -1.93 -34.48
C GLY A 224 -19.22 -2.87 -33.29
N GLN A 225 -18.92 -2.39 -32.08
CA GLN A 225 -19.68 -2.70 -30.86
C GLN A 225 -19.20 -1.77 -29.72
N GLY A 226 -20.15 -1.26 -28.93
CA GLY A 226 -19.98 -0.16 -27.96
C GLY A 226 -19.17 -0.45 -26.70
N SER A 227 -18.23 -1.38 -26.73
CA SER A 227 -17.28 -1.65 -25.65
C SER A 227 -16.01 -2.24 -26.26
N ALA A 228 -14.83 -1.86 -25.76
CA ALA A 228 -13.58 -2.45 -26.23
C ALA A 228 -13.61 -3.96 -25.97
N ASP A 229 -13.72 -4.75 -27.04
CA ASP A 229 -13.63 -6.20 -27.00
C ASP A 229 -12.30 -6.63 -26.37
N PHE A 230 -12.31 -7.74 -25.62
CA PHE A 230 -11.12 -8.22 -24.90
C PHE A 230 -9.92 -8.41 -25.84
N ASP A 231 -10.17 -8.82 -27.08
CA ASP A 231 -9.17 -8.99 -28.13
C ASP A 231 -8.36 -7.72 -28.42
N SER A 232 -8.98 -6.56 -28.23
CA SER A 232 -8.36 -5.24 -28.38
C SER A 232 -7.62 -4.75 -27.14
N TRP A 233 -7.72 -5.46 -26.01
CA TRP A 233 -7.04 -5.08 -24.79
C TRP A 233 -5.55 -5.37 -24.90
N PHE A 234 -4.75 -4.54 -24.25
CA PHE A 234 -3.33 -4.83 -24.10
C PHE A 234 -3.12 -5.82 -22.96
N THR A 235 -2.37 -6.87 -23.26
CA THR A 235 -1.88 -7.85 -22.30
C THR A 235 -0.35 -7.80 -22.29
N TRP A 236 0.26 -8.10 -21.15
CA TRP A 236 1.70 -8.12 -21.01
C TRP A 236 2.15 -9.16 -19.99
N CYS A 237 3.36 -9.68 -20.21
CA CYS A 237 4.02 -10.54 -19.24
C CYS A 237 4.56 -9.69 -18.09
N GLN A 238 4.25 -10.05 -16.84
CA GLN A 238 4.72 -9.31 -15.67
C GLN A 238 6.25 -9.45 -15.46
N THR A 239 6.86 -10.52 -15.98
CA THR A 239 8.31 -10.77 -15.89
C THR A 239 9.11 -9.93 -16.88
N CYS A 240 8.86 -10.08 -18.19
CA CYS A 240 9.64 -9.37 -19.21
C CYS A 240 9.07 -8.00 -19.59
N ARG A 241 7.86 -7.66 -19.09
CA ARG A 241 7.14 -6.41 -19.38
C ARG A 241 6.84 -6.17 -20.87
N HIS A 242 7.02 -7.18 -21.71
CA HIS A 242 6.62 -7.18 -23.11
C HIS A 242 5.18 -7.66 -23.26
N GLY A 243 4.52 -7.20 -24.31
CA GLY A 243 3.11 -7.46 -24.51
C GLY A 243 2.57 -6.96 -25.85
N GLY A 244 1.26 -7.04 -25.97
CA GLY A 244 0.54 -6.70 -27.19
C GLY A 244 -0.97 -6.84 -27.01
N HIS A 245 -1.69 -6.76 -28.12
CA HIS A 245 -3.14 -6.98 -28.11
C HIS A 245 -3.43 -8.44 -27.72
N ALA A 246 -4.47 -8.66 -26.92
CA ALA A 246 -4.82 -9.97 -26.40
C ALA A 246 -4.94 -11.00 -27.53
N ALA A 247 -5.60 -10.66 -28.64
CA ALA A 247 -5.72 -11.54 -29.80
C ALA A 247 -4.35 -11.91 -30.43
N HIS A 248 -3.48 -10.92 -30.64
CA HIS A 248 -2.15 -11.17 -31.20
C HIS A 248 -1.27 -12.01 -30.28
N MET A 249 -1.31 -11.73 -28.97
CA MET A 249 -0.55 -12.50 -28.00
C MET A 249 -1.10 -13.92 -27.87
N GLY A 250 -2.43 -14.10 -27.88
CA GLY A 250 -3.09 -15.41 -27.89
C GLY A 250 -2.64 -16.25 -29.08
N ALA A 251 -2.80 -15.73 -30.30
CA ALA A 251 -2.41 -16.42 -31.53
C ALA A 251 -0.91 -16.78 -31.56
N TRP A 252 -0.03 -15.90 -31.08
CA TRP A 252 1.40 -16.21 -31.00
C TRP A 252 1.70 -17.37 -30.05
N PHE A 253 1.05 -17.40 -28.88
CA PHE A 253 1.34 -18.43 -27.88
C PHE A 253 0.65 -19.78 -28.14
N GLU A 254 -0.19 -19.89 -29.18
CA GLU A 254 -0.66 -21.19 -29.70
C GLU A 254 0.49 -21.97 -30.36
N GLU A 255 1.40 -21.28 -31.04
CA GLU A 255 2.51 -21.90 -31.77
C GLU A 255 3.86 -21.80 -31.04
N TYR A 256 4.08 -20.74 -30.26
CA TYR A 256 5.38 -20.42 -29.67
C TYR A 256 5.30 -20.34 -28.14
N ALA A 257 6.29 -20.89 -27.43
CA ALA A 257 6.36 -20.76 -25.97
C ALA A 257 7.13 -19.51 -25.49
N GLU A 258 7.88 -18.88 -26.40
CA GLU A 258 8.80 -17.77 -26.11
C GLU A 258 8.20 -16.41 -26.48
N CYS A 259 8.72 -15.35 -25.84
CA CYS A 259 8.26 -13.98 -26.05
C CYS A 259 8.48 -13.54 -27.51
N PRO A 260 7.49 -12.86 -28.15
CA PRO A 260 7.62 -12.39 -29.54
C PRO A 260 8.66 -11.28 -29.73
N VAL A 261 9.20 -10.70 -28.65
CA VAL A 261 10.25 -9.68 -28.75
C VAL A 261 11.60 -10.34 -29.00
N THR A 262 12.20 -10.02 -30.14
CA THR A 262 13.52 -10.53 -30.54
C THR A 262 14.55 -10.36 -29.42
N GLY A 263 15.25 -11.45 -29.08
CA GLY A 263 16.28 -11.48 -28.04
C GLY A 263 15.75 -11.58 -26.62
N CYS A 264 14.43 -11.68 -26.41
CA CYS A 264 13.86 -11.93 -25.08
C CYS A 264 13.72 -13.44 -24.82
N PRO A 265 14.46 -14.05 -23.88
CA PRO A 265 14.40 -15.49 -23.61
C PRO A 265 13.20 -15.89 -22.73
N CYS A 266 12.25 -14.99 -22.50
CA CYS A 266 11.16 -15.20 -21.56
C CYS A 266 10.13 -16.19 -22.13
N LYS A 267 9.88 -17.29 -21.42
CA LYS A 267 8.82 -18.25 -21.77
C LYS A 267 7.48 -17.83 -21.18
N CYS A 268 6.93 -16.70 -21.66
CA CYS A 268 5.82 -15.98 -21.02
C CYS A 268 4.64 -16.87 -20.63
N MET A 269 4.17 -17.75 -21.52
CA MET A 269 3.00 -18.60 -21.26
C MET A 269 3.26 -19.67 -20.18
N SER A 270 4.50 -20.16 -20.06
CA SER A 270 4.89 -21.12 -19.02
C SER A 270 5.00 -20.52 -17.62
N LEU A 271 5.06 -19.18 -17.56
CA LEU A 271 5.10 -18.45 -16.30
C LEU A 271 3.70 -18.21 -15.74
N ASP A 272 2.66 -18.17 -16.59
CA ASP A 272 1.29 -17.93 -16.17
C ASP A 272 0.84 -18.97 -15.13
N SER A 273 0.20 -18.52 -14.05
CA SER A 273 -0.35 -19.42 -13.05
C SER A 273 -1.52 -20.23 -13.61
N VAL A 274 -2.24 -19.72 -14.60
CA VAL A 274 -3.36 -20.43 -15.24
C VAL A 274 -2.87 -21.64 -16.04
N SER A 275 -1.72 -21.52 -16.72
CA SER A 275 -1.15 -22.62 -17.50
C SER A 275 -0.68 -23.81 -16.65
N ARG A 276 -0.56 -23.64 -15.32
CA ARG A 276 -0.24 -24.72 -14.37
C ARG A 276 -1.46 -25.42 -13.78
N VAL A 277 -2.66 -24.85 -13.93
CA VAL A 277 -3.88 -25.36 -13.25
C VAL A 277 -4.63 -26.38 -14.10
N LEU A 278 -4.28 -26.59 -15.38
CA LEU A 278 -4.88 -27.66 -16.19
C LEU A 278 -3.80 -28.40 -16.99
N PRO A 279 -3.56 -29.70 -16.75
CA PRO A 279 -3.08 -30.55 -17.83
C PRO A 279 -4.22 -30.67 -18.84
N VAL A 280 -4.01 -30.18 -20.06
CA VAL A 280 -4.85 -30.53 -21.20
C VAL A 280 -4.63 -32.03 -21.45
N THR A 281 -5.44 -32.87 -20.81
CA THR A 281 -5.55 -34.28 -21.19
C THR A 281 -6.51 -34.33 -22.38
N ASN A 282 -5.95 -34.32 -23.59
CA ASN A 282 -6.69 -34.79 -24.76
C ASN A 282 -6.78 -36.32 -24.66
N SER A 283 -7.94 -36.81 -24.24
CA SER A 283 -8.44 -38.16 -24.54
C SER A 283 -8.87 -38.24 -26.00
#